data_AF-A0A1T4WUJ2-F1
#
_entry.id   AF-A0A1T4WUJ2-F1
#
_cell.length_a   1.000
_cell.length_b   1.000
_cell.length_c   1.000
_cell.angle_alpha   90.00
_cell.angle_beta   90.00
_cell.angle_gamma   90.00
#
_symmetry.space_group_name_H-M   'P 1'
#
loop_
_entity.id
_entity.type
_entity.pdbx_description
1 polymer ?
#
loop_
_entity_poly.entity_id
_entity_poly.type
_entity_poly.pdbx_seq_one_letter_code
_entity_poly.pdbx_strand_id
1 'polypeptide(L)'
;MTPEQQLDEMTRELLDGLVGDLAETVAPTIIEAVTNALRGEINAKLSKALMDGELYRRLNDDMQTGLKDIYAEIKTAKGGESVVPQIVAEADPEELFNQASDQLDAVLQTTEKAAVDIIEIVEQLQEMQGVVDKIVKGFESGGVTRHDRERLKEINTTLGNDLSQIMVTMSFQDLTGQRIKIIIDSLKKIEQIVQHLIVSTGLMIQTRAAAPDKNLEEIEEEVKSRTTQLNGPSMETDQQNVDDLLSQFGL
;
A
#
# COMPACT_ATOMS: atom_id res chain seq x y z
N MET A 1 78.27 -44.87 -36.74
CA MET A 1 76.84 -44.51 -36.82
C MET A 1 76.51 -44.24 -38.27
N THR A 2 75.38 -44.73 -38.75
CA THR A 2 74.90 -44.41 -40.10
C THR A 2 74.32 -42.99 -40.13
N PRO A 3 74.32 -42.30 -41.28
CA PRO A 3 73.78 -40.94 -41.40
C PRO A 3 72.33 -40.81 -40.91
N GLU A 4 71.53 -41.87 -41.07
CA GLU A 4 70.14 -41.94 -40.60
C GLU A 4 70.01 -41.94 -39.07
N GLN A 5 70.94 -42.60 -38.34
CA GLN A 5 70.92 -42.62 -36.87
C GLN A 5 71.29 -41.26 -36.27
N GLN A 6 72.21 -40.52 -36.90
CA GLN A 6 72.56 -39.16 -36.46
C GLN A 6 71.42 -38.17 -36.71
N LEU A 7 70.68 -38.34 -37.81
CA LEU A 7 69.52 -37.51 -38.12
C LEU A 7 68.40 -37.72 -37.10
N ASP A 8 68.13 -38.97 -36.74
CA ASP A 8 67.06 -39.36 -35.81
C ASP A 8 67.37 -38.89 -34.36
N GLU A 9 68.64 -38.97 -33.96
CA GLU A 9 69.13 -38.47 -32.67
C GLU A 9 69.06 -36.94 -32.58
N MET A 10 69.49 -36.23 -33.64
CA MET A 10 69.34 -34.77 -33.73
C MET A 10 67.88 -34.32 -33.73
N THR A 11 66.97 -35.04 -34.40
CA THR A 11 65.54 -34.71 -34.37
C THR A 11 64.91 -34.96 -33.01
N ARG A 12 65.36 -35.98 -32.26
CA ARG A 12 64.92 -36.21 -30.88
C ARG A 12 65.40 -35.13 -29.94
N GLU A 13 66.67 -34.74 -30.03
CA GLU A 13 67.23 -33.65 -29.24
C GLU A 13 66.53 -32.31 -29.52
N LEU A 14 66.23 -32.02 -30.79
CA LEU A 14 65.47 -30.83 -31.19
C LEU A 14 64.02 -30.88 -30.71
N LEU A 15 63.35 -32.04 -30.77
CA LEU A 15 61.99 -32.19 -30.27
C LEU A 15 61.93 -32.09 -28.74
N ASP A 16 62.87 -32.67 -28.01
CA ASP A 16 62.94 -32.58 -26.55
C ASP A 16 63.28 -31.16 -26.09
N GLY A 17 64.19 -30.47 -26.81
CA GLY A 17 64.47 -29.05 -26.60
C GLY A 17 63.27 -28.16 -26.88
N LEU A 18 62.53 -28.39 -27.97
CA LEU A 18 61.29 -27.66 -28.27
C LEU A 18 60.18 -27.92 -27.24
N VAL A 19 60.03 -29.16 -26.77
CA VAL A 19 59.07 -29.51 -25.72
C VAL A 19 59.47 -28.89 -24.39
N GLY A 20 60.76 -28.89 -24.06
CA GLY A 20 61.32 -28.22 -22.90
C GLY A 20 61.08 -26.71 -22.92
N ASP A 21 61.45 -26.04 -24.01
CA ASP A 21 61.25 -24.60 -24.20
C ASP A 21 59.76 -24.23 -24.19
N LEU A 22 58.89 -25.07 -24.78
CA LEU A 22 57.45 -24.87 -24.76
C LEU A 22 56.87 -25.02 -23.34
N ALA A 23 57.33 -26.01 -22.58
CA ALA A 23 56.91 -26.24 -21.21
C ALA A 23 57.42 -25.14 -20.25
N GLU A 24 58.63 -24.66 -20.47
CA GLU A 24 59.28 -23.68 -19.60
C GLU A 24 58.86 -22.24 -19.91
N THR A 25 58.54 -21.95 -21.18
CA THR A 25 58.20 -20.58 -21.62
C THR A 25 56.69 -20.38 -21.79
N VAL A 26 55.98 -21.31 -22.45
CA VAL A 26 54.59 -21.09 -22.86
C VAL A 26 53.59 -21.53 -21.79
N ALA A 27 53.85 -22.65 -21.10
CA ALA A 27 52.96 -23.13 -20.04
C ALA A 27 52.74 -22.11 -18.90
N PRO A 28 53.79 -21.49 -18.31
CA PRO A 28 53.58 -20.50 -17.25
C PRO A 28 52.84 -19.26 -17.75
N THR A 29 53.11 -18.79 -18.96
CA THR A 29 52.42 -17.63 -19.54
C THR A 29 50.94 -17.89 -19.80
N ILE A 30 50.58 -19.10 -20.28
CA ILE A 30 49.18 -19.49 -20.46
C ILE A 30 48.48 -19.62 -19.10
N ILE A 31 49.13 -20.24 -18.12
CA ILE A 31 48.55 -20.38 -16.77
C ILE A 31 48.32 -19.00 -16.16
N GLU A 32 49.28 -18.08 -16.28
CA GLU A 32 49.15 -16.71 -15.78
C GLU A 32 48.03 -15.95 -16.51
N ALA A 33 47.97 -16.02 -17.84
CA ALA A 33 46.92 -15.37 -18.63
C ALA A 33 45.52 -15.92 -18.31
N VAL A 34 45.36 -17.24 -18.20
CA VAL A 34 44.09 -17.89 -17.82
C VAL A 34 43.72 -17.55 -16.38
N THR A 35 44.68 -17.53 -15.46
CA THR A 35 44.44 -17.18 -14.06
C THR A 35 44.00 -15.72 -13.94
N ASN A 36 44.63 -14.81 -14.68
CA ASN A 36 44.26 -13.39 -14.69
C ASN A 36 42.88 -13.16 -15.33
N ALA A 37 42.59 -13.83 -16.44
CA ALA A 37 41.27 -13.77 -17.08
C ALA A 37 40.17 -14.34 -16.17
N LEU A 38 40.40 -15.52 -15.58
CA LEU A 38 39.47 -16.15 -14.66
C LEU A 38 39.26 -15.30 -13.40
N ARG A 39 40.33 -14.70 -12.85
CA ARG A 39 40.24 -13.80 -11.70
C ARG A 39 39.44 -12.53 -12.01
N GLY A 40 39.64 -11.95 -13.18
CA GLY A 40 38.84 -10.82 -13.67
C GLY A 40 37.36 -11.17 -13.77
N GLU A 41 37.05 -12.33 -14.36
CA GLU A 41 35.68 -12.77 -14.58
C GLU A 41 34.97 -13.21 -13.28
N ILE A 42 35.70 -13.89 -12.37
CA ILE A 42 35.19 -14.20 -11.02
C ILE A 42 34.94 -12.91 -10.24
N ASN A 43 35.86 -11.93 -10.27
CA ASN A 43 35.65 -10.66 -9.58
C ASN A 43 34.43 -9.91 -10.14
N ALA A 44 34.25 -9.90 -11.47
CA ALA A 44 33.09 -9.27 -12.09
C ALA A 44 31.78 -9.96 -11.68
N LYS A 45 31.72 -11.31 -11.74
CA LYS A 45 30.52 -12.05 -11.34
C LYS A 45 30.24 -11.99 -9.84
N LEU A 46 31.27 -12.02 -9.00
CA LEU A 46 31.14 -11.91 -7.55
C LEU A 46 30.67 -10.50 -7.17
N SER A 47 31.26 -9.46 -7.77
CA SER A 47 30.83 -8.07 -7.58
C SER A 47 29.37 -7.88 -7.97
N LYS A 48 28.96 -8.41 -9.14
CA LYS A 48 27.56 -8.38 -9.58
C LYS A 48 26.63 -9.12 -8.62
N ALA A 49 26.98 -10.33 -8.18
CA ALA A 49 26.16 -11.10 -7.26
C ALA A 49 26.04 -10.45 -5.87
N LEU A 50 27.12 -9.84 -5.37
CA LEU A 50 27.12 -9.08 -4.11
C LEU A 50 26.24 -7.84 -4.22
N MET A 51 26.39 -7.08 -5.30
CA MET A 51 25.54 -5.92 -5.60
C MET A 51 24.07 -6.32 -5.73
N ASP A 52 23.76 -7.46 -6.35
CA ASP A 52 22.38 -7.97 -6.48
C ASP A 52 21.81 -8.33 -5.10
N GLY A 53 22.59 -9.01 -4.26
CA GLY A 53 22.20 -9.29 -2.88
C GLY A 53 21.94 -8.03 -2.05
N GLU A 54 22.75 -6.99 -2.23
CA GLU A 54 22.59 -5.70 -1.55
C GLU A 54 21.34 -4.94 -2.03
N LEU A 55 21.00 -5.02 -3.31
CA LEU A 55 19.73 -4.52 -3.85
C LEU A 55 18.53 -5.22 -3.21
N TYR A 56 18.50 -6.55 -3.21
CA TYR A 56 17.36 -7.28 -2.62
C TYR A 56 17.19 -6.96 -1.14
N ARG A 57 18.30 -6.80 -0.42
CA ARG A 57 18.28 -6.42 0.98
C ARG A 57 17.70 -5.01 1.17
N ARG A 58 18.14 -4.02 0.38
CA ARG A 58 17.59 -2.66 0.45
C ARG A 58 16.14 -2.59 0.01
N LEU A 59 15.76 -3.29 -1.06
CA LEU A 59 14.37 -3.34 -1.50
C LEU A 59 13.47 -3.91 -0.40
N ASN A 60 13.96 -4.94 0.29
CA ASN A 60 13.27 -5.48 1.45
C ASN A 60 13.20 -4.47 2.61
N ASP A 61 14.26 -3.72 2.89
CA ASP A 61 14.27 -2.67 3.93
C ASP A 61 13.30 -1.51 3.59
N ASP A 62 13.23 -1.10 2.32
CA ASP A 62 12.30 -0.08 1.81
C ASP A 62 10.85 -0.57 1.87
N MET A 63 10.57 -1.81 1.44
CA MET A 63 9.25 -2.42 1.59
C MET A 63 8.84 -2.49 3.07
N GLN A 64 9.75 -2.90 3.96
CA GLN A 64 9.49 -2.93 5.40
C GLN A 64 9.25 -1.54 5.98
N THR A 65 9.94 -0.51 5.48
CA THR A 65 9.76 0.88 5.92
C THR A 65 8.44 1.45 5.42
N GLY A 66 8.10 1.25 4.14
CA GLY A 66 6.79 1.65 3.59
C GLY A 66 5.62 0.98 4.32
N LEU A 67 5.76 -0.31 4.68
CA LEU A 67 4.79 -1.02 5.53
C LEU A 67 4.67 -0.38 6.93
N LYS A 68 5.77 0.05 7.54
CA LYS A 68 5.76 0.77 8.83
C LYS A 68 5.12 2.16 8.72
N ASP A 69 5.28 2.86 7.60
CA ASP A 69 4.68 4.17 7.39
C ASP A 69 3.16 4.04 7.19
N ILE A 70 2.72 3.03 6.40
CA ILE A 70 1.31 2.64 6.29
C ILE A 70 0.74 2.36 7.70
N TYR A 71 1.48 1.61 8.51
CA TYR A 71 1.09 1.27 9.87
C TYR A 71 0.93 2.51 10.78
N ALA A 72 1.88 3.44 10.74
CA ALA A 72 1.84 4.68 11.52
C ALA A 72 0.65 5.57 11.12
N GLU A 73 0.34 5.63 9.84
CA GLU A 73 -0.76 6.43 9.32
C GLU A 73 -2.13 5.85 9.70
N ILE A 74 -2.30 4.52 9.58
CA ILE A 74 -3.52 3.83 10.05
C ILE A 74 -3.71 4.03 11.56
N LYS A 75 -2.63 3.98 12.34
CA LYS A 75 -2.68 4.25 13.79
C LYS A 75 -3.10 5.68 14.10
N THR A 76 -2.71 6.64 13.27
CA THR A 76 -3.07 8.05 13.44
C THR A 76 -4.54 8.29 13.11
N ALA A 77 -5.05 7.64 12.06
CA ALA A 77 -6.48 7.61 11.75
C ALA A 77 -7.33 6.98 12.87
N LYS A 78 -6.79 5.99 13.56
CA LYS A 78 -7.42 5.32 14.71
C LYS A 78 -7.56 6.24 15.95
N GLY A 79 -6.77 7.31 16.07
CA GLY A 79 -6.69 8.16 17.26
C GLY A 79 -7.11 9.60 17.00
N GLY A 80 -8.41 9.87 16.89
CA GLY A 80 -8.93 11.24 17.05
C GLY A 80 -8.45 11.82 18.39
N GLU A 81 -7.77 12.96 18.33
CA GLU A 81 -7.17 13.74 19.43
C GLU A 81 -7.27 13.13 20.84
N SER A 82 -6.24 12.36 21.25
CA SER A 82 -5.88 12.28 22.67
C SER A 82 -4.46 11.79 22.89
N VAL A 83 -3.91 12.22 24.02
CA VAL A 83 -2.50 12.36 24.37
C VAL A 83 -1.91 11.04 24.91
N VAL A 84 -0.89 10.47 24.22
CA VAL A 84 0.30 9.69 24.74
C VAL A 84 0.00 8.35 25.50
N PRO A 85 0.85 7.28 25.54
CA PRO A 85 2.26 7.11 25.13
C PRO A 85 2.52 5.97 24.13
N GLN A 86 3.80 5.89 23.71
CA GLN A 86 4.46 4.78 23.06
C GLN A 86 3.84 3.42 23.40
N ILE A 87 3.32 2.73 22.38
CA ILE A 87 3.09 1.29 22.43
C ILE A 87 4.09 0.66 21.47
N VAL A 88 4.90 -0.17 22.10
CA VAL A 88 5.99 -1.00 21.58
C VAL A 88 5.41 -2.10 20.68
N ALA A 89 6.11 -2.35 19.57
CA ALA A 89 6.13 -3.56 18.75
C ALA A 89 4.80 -4.08 18.14
N GLU A 90 4.90 -4.39 16.83
CA GLU A 90 4.13 -5.43 16.14
C GLU A 90 2.62 -5.42 16.35
N ALA A 91 1.87 -4.61 15.59
CA ALA A 91 0.52 -5.05 15.23
C ALA A 91 0.52 -5.48 13.77
N ASP A 92 -0.14 -6.61 13.53
CA ASP A 92 -0.18 -7.32 12.26
C ASP A 92 -0.96 -6.45 11.23
N PRO A 93 -0.44 -6.22 10.01
CA PRO A 93 -1.16 -5.51 8.95
C PRO A 93 -2.58 -6.03 8.73
N GLU A 94 -2.81 -7.33 8.90
CA GLU A 94 -4.14 -7.94 8.82
C GLU A 94 -5.05 -7.47 9.96
N GLU A 95 -4.52 -7.31 11.18
CA GLU A 95 -5.27 -6.85 12.35
C GLU A 95 -5.74 -5.40 12.19
N LEU A 96 -4.95 -4.57 11.51
CA LEU A 96 -5.31 -3.18 11.20
C LEU A 96 -6.38 -3.05 10.11
N PHE A 97 -6.31 -3.86 9.04
CA PHE A 97 -7.35 -3.92 8.02
C PHE A 97 -8.67 -4.44 8.59
N ASN A 98 -8.60 -5.45 9.45
CA ASN A 98 -9.76 -5.95 10.20
C ASN A 98 -10.36 -4.84 11.05
N GLN A 99 -9.53 -4.05 11.74
CA GLN A 99 -10.02 -2.99 12.62
C GLN A 99 -10.60 -1.78 11.87
N ALA A 100 -10.07 -1.42 10.70
CA ALA A 100 -10.68 -0.41 9.83
C ALA A 100 -12.04 -0.89 9.28
N SER A 101 -12.14 -2.18 8.93
CA SER A 101 -13.41 -2.82 8.57
C SER A 101 -14.39 -2.80 9.74
N ASP A 102 -13.94 -3.12 10.95
CA ASP A 102 -14.76 -3.05 12.17
C ASP A 102 -15.32 -1.64 12.42
N GLN A 103 -14.54 -0.58 12.13
CA GLN A 103 -15.02 0.80 12.23
C GLN A 103 -16.06 1.14 11.17
N LEU A 104 -15.88 0.64 9.94
CA LEU A 104 -16.85 0.81 8.87
C LEU A 104 -18.16 0.07 9.19
N ASP A 105 -18.07 -1.15 9.72
CA ASP A 105 -19.19 -1.97 10.18
C ASP A 105 -19.91 -1.29 11.36
N ALA A 106 -19.18 -0.71 12.31
CA ALA A 106 -19.77 0.06 13.39
C ALA A 106 -20.55 1.28 12.88
N VAL A 107 -20.02 1.98 11.87
CA VAL A 107 -20.73 3.09 11.20
C VAL A 107 -21.99 2.58 10.52
N LEU A 108 -21.90 1.48 9.77
CA LEU A 108 -23.04 0.89 9.07
C LEU A 108 -24.13 0.45 10.04
N GLN A 109 -23.77 -0.27 11.10
CA GLN A 109 -24.69 -0.74 12.14
C GLN A 109 -25.37 0.42 12.87
N THR A 110 -24.62 1.47 13.23
CA THR A 110 -25.20 2.64 13.91
C THR A 110 -26.16 3.40 12.99
N THR A 111 -25.84 3.48 11.69
CA THR A 111 -26.68 4.14 10.69
C THR A 111 -27.95 3.35 10.40
N GLU A 112 -27.84 2.02 10.28
CA GLU A 112 -28.98 1.12 10.11
C GLU A 112 -29.91 1.19 11.31
N LYS A 113 -29.36 1.12 12.53
CA LYS A 113 -30.13 1.26 13.76
C LYS A 113 -30.86 2.60 13.82
N ALA A 114 -30.17 3.70 13.53
CA ALA A 114 -30.79 5.02 13.49
C ALA A 114 -31.93 5.11 12.47
N ALA A 115 -31.77 4.48 11.30
CA ALA A 115 -32.81 4.43 10.28
C ALA A 115 -34.03 3.62 10.74
N VAL A 116 -33.82 2.44 11.35
CA VAL A 116 -34.89 1.61 11.92
C VAL A 116 -35.63 2.37 13.03
N ASP A 117 -34.90 2.98 13.96
CA ASP A 117 -35.48 3.76 15.06
C ASP A 117 -36.36 4.92 14.52
N ILE A 118 -35.92 5.60 13.45
CA ILE A 118 -36.70 6.67 12.81
C ILE A 118 -37.96 6.10 12.14
N ILE A 119 -37.87 4.96 11.44
CA ILE A 119 -39.02 4.32 10.80
C ILE A 119 -40.07 3.96 11.85
N GLU A 120 -39.68 3.34 12.97
CA GLU A 120 -40.58 2.97 14.06
C GLU A 120 -41.33 4.19 14.63
N ILE A 121 -40.62 5.30 14.85
CA ILE A 121 -41.26 6.55 15.33
C ILE A 121 -42.24 7.07 14.29
N VAL A 122 -41.86 7.08 13.01
CA VAL A 122 -42.73 7.56 11.93
C VAL A 122 -43.99 6.70 11.78
N GLU A 123 -43.89 5.38 11.94
CA GLU A 123 -45.04 4.47 11.94
C GLU A 123 -46.02 4.80 13.08
N GLN A 124 -45.51 5.02 14.30
CA GLN A 124 -46.32 5.44 15.43
C GLN A 124 -47.00 6.81 15.19
N LEU A 125 -46.28 7.75 14.59
CA LEU A 125 -46.83 9.05 14.20
C LEU A 125 -47.95 8.92 13.16
N GLN A 126 -47.85 8.00 12.21
CA GLN A 126 -48.90 7.72 11.22
C GLN A 126 -50.15 7.13 11.87
N GLU A 127 -50.01 6.20 12.82
CA GLU A 127 -51.15 5.68 13.58
C GLU A 127 -51.85 6.78 14.37
N MET A 128 -51.07 7.62 15.06
CA MET A 128 -51.59 8.78 15.80
C MET A 128 -52.29 9.77 14.87
N GLN A 129 -51.76 10.02 13.68
CA GLN A 129 -52.41 10.86 12.67
C GLN A 129 -53.79 10.32 12.30
N GLY A 130 -53.96 9.01 12.15
CA GLY A 130 -55.26 8.39 11.90
C GLY A 130 -56.27 8.58 13.04
N VAL A 131 -55.79 8.60 14.29
CA VAL A 131 -56.64 8.92 15.46
C VAL A 131 -57.03 10.39 15.47
N VAL A 132 -56.09 11.30 15.17
CA VAL A 132 -56.37 12.74 15.06
C VAL A 132 -57.41 13.02 13.98
N ASP A 133 -57.31 12.39 12.80
CA ASP A 133 -58.28 12.56 11.71
C ASP A 133 -59.71 12.19 12.12
N LYS A 134 -59.87 11.09 12.88
CA LYS A 134 -61.18 10.69 13.44
C LYS A 134 -61.73 11.73 14.42
N ILE A 135 -60.88 12.25 15.30
CA ILE A 135 -61.28 13.26 16.29
C ILE A 135 -61.65 14.57 15.59
N VAL A 136 -60.88 15.00 14.58
CA VAL A 136 -61.14 16.20 13.78
C VAL A 136 -62.49 16.10 13.06
N LYS A 137 -62.79 14.97 12.41
CA LYS A 137 -64.12 14.74 11.81
C LYS A 137 -65.24 14.76 12.85
N GLY A 138 -64.97 14.27 14.06
CA GLY A 138 -65.89 14.38 15.19
C GLY A 138 -66.20 15.83 15.58
N PHE A 139 -65.24 16.76 15.43
CA PHE A 139 -65.48 18.20 15.67
C PHE A 139 -66.45 18.78 14.66
N GLU A 140 -66.36 18.39 13.38
CA GLU A 140 -67.26 18.86 12.32
C GLU A 140 -68.70 18.39 12.52
N SER A 141 -68.89 17.19 13.09
CA SER A 141 -70.22 16.62 13.38
C SER A 141 -70.74 16.94 14.78
N GLY A 142 -69.98 17.66 15.61
CA GLY A 142 -70.33 17.98 17.02
C GLY A 142 -70.25 16.79 17.99
N GLY A 143 -69.64 15.67 17.59
CA GLY A 143 -69.61 14.40 18.32
C GLY A 143 -68.42 14.19 19.26
N VAL A 144 -67.63 15.23 19.54
CA VAL A 144 -66.38 15.10 20.32
C VAL A 144 -66.63 14.97 21.82
N THR A 145 -66.12 13.88 22.39
CA THR A 145 -66.21 13.61 23.81
C THR A 145 -65.10 14.30 24.61
N ARG A 146 -65.22 14.30 25.94
CA ARG A 146 -64.12 14.75 26.82
C ARG A 146 -62.87 13.87 26.67
N HIS A 147 -63.07 12.56 26.48
CA HIS A 147 -62.00 11.59 26.26
C HIS A 147 -61.20 11.91 24.99
N ASP A 148 -61.87 12.29 23.90
CA ASP A 148 -61.20 12.66 22.65
C ASP A 148 -60.30 13.89 22.81
N ARG A 149 -60.73 14.87 23.61
CA ARG A 149 -59.94 16.07 23.93
C ARG A 149 -58.71 15.74 24.78
N GLU A 150 -58.86 14.84 25.76
CA GLU A 150 -57.75 14.35 26.57
C GLU A 150 -56.75 13.56 25.70
N ARG A 151 -57.25 12.69 24.81
CA ARG A 151 -56.42 11.95 23.86
C ARG A 151 -55.66 12.85 22.88
N LEU A 152 -56.29 13.93 22.39
CA LEU A 152 -55.64 14.89 21.51
C LEU A 152 -54.47 15.61 22.20
N LYS A 153 -54.62 15.91 23.50
CA LYS A 153 -53.54 16.51 24.32
C LYS A 153 -52.37 15.55 24.50
N GLU A 154 -52.65 14.26 24.73
CA GLU A 154 -51.63 13.22 24.79
C GLU A 154 -50.87 13.11 23.47
N ILE A 155 -51.58 12.97 22.35
CA ILE A 155 -50.97 12.88 21.01
C ILE A 155 -50.09 14.09 20.71
N ASN A 156 -50.53 15.30 21.06
CA ASN A 156 -49.72 16.50 20.84
C ASN A 156 -48.41 16.48 21.65
N THR A 157 -48.46 15.96 22.88
CA THR A 157 -47.27 15.81 23.74
C THR A 157 -46.33 14.74 23.17
N THR A 158 -46.88 13.59 22.78
CA THR A 158 -46.10 12.49 22.18
C THR A 158 -45.44 12.94 20.86
N LEU A 159 -46.17 13.63 19.99
CA LEU A 159 -45.62 14.20 18.75
C LEU A 159 -44.39 15.09 19.01
N GLY A 160 -44.45 15.95 20.03
CA GLY A 160 -43.31 16.81 20.38
C GLY A 160 -42.08 16.02 20.84
N ASN A 161 -42.31 14.95 21.63
CA ASN A 161 -41.25 14.06 22.09
C ASN A 161 -40.65 13.25 20.93
N ASP A 162 -41.49 12.69 20.07
CA ASP A 162 -41.10 11.88 18.92
C ASP A 162 -40.29 12.68 17.89
N LEU A 163 -40.71 13.91 17.59
CA LEU A 163 -39.94 14.83 16.74
C LEU A 163 -38.58 15.18 17.36
N SER A 164 -38.52 15.35 18.68
CA SER A 164 -37.25 15.58 19.39
C SER A 164 -36.35 14.36 19.34
N GLN A 165 -36.92 13.16 19.48
CA GLN A 165 -36.20 11.90 19.39
C GLN A 165 -35.64 11.67 17.99
N ILE A 166 -36.41 11.92 16.92
CA ILE A 166 -35.92 11.87 15.54
C ILE A 166 -34.73 12.83 15.34
N MET A 167 -34.81 14.06 15.85
CA MET A 167 -33.69 15.01 15.75
C MET A 167 -32.43 14.51 16.47
N VAL A 168 -32.57 13.90 17.64
CA VAL A 168 -31.43 13.31 18.37
C VAL A 168 -30.86 12.12 17.61
N THR A 169 -31.70 11.22 17.10
CA THR A 169 -31.26 10.07 16.30
C THR A 169 -30.50 10.50 15.04
N MET A 170 -30.97 11.55 14.35
CA MET A 170 -30.26 12.11 13.19
C MET A 170 -28.97 12.87 13.56
N SER A 171 -28.84 13.40 14.78
CA SER A 171 -27.64 14.13 15.19
C SER A 171 -26.36 13.27 15.23
N PHE A 172 -26.50 11.94 15.39
CA PHE A 172 -25.38 11.00 15.31
C PHE A 172 -24.76 10.88 13.90
N GLN A 173 -25.44 11.41 12.87
CA GLN A 173 -24.96 11.41 11.49
C GLN A 173 -23.70 12.26 11.32
N ASP A 174 -23.48 13.28 12.17
CA ASP A 174 -22.23 14.06 12.19
C ASP A 174 -21.02 13.20 12.61
N LEU A 175 -21.18 12.38 13.66
CA LEU A 175 -20.14 11.45 14.10
C LEU A 175 -19.84 10.38 13.04
N THR A 176 -20.88 9.88 12.36
CA THR A 176 -20.73 8.97 11.21
C THR A 176 -19.97 9.64 10.07
N GLY A 177 -20.29 10.87 9.71
CA GLY A 177 -19.60 11.63 8.65
C GLY A 177 -18.12 11.86 8.97
N GLN A 178 -17.80 12.20 10.22
CA GLN A 178 -16.42 12.36 10.68
C GLN A 178 -15.63 11.04 10.60
N ARG A 179 -16.23 9.92 11.04
CA ARG A 179 -15.60 8.59 10.94
C ARG A 179 -15.34 8.18 9.50
N ILE A 180 -16.31 8.37 8.60
CA ILE A 180 -16.15 8.07 7.17
C ILE A 180 -15.04 8.92 6.57
N LYS A 181 -14.98 10.21 6.89
CA LYS A 181 -13.93 11.11 6.40
C LYS A 181 -12.53 10.64 6.80
N ILE A 182 -12.35 10.26 8.06
CA ILE A 182 -11.08 9.72 8.58
C ILE A 182 -10.70 8.45 7.81
N ILE A 183 -11.64 7.53 7.58
CA ILE A 183 -11.39 6.29 6.83
C ILE A 183 -10.97 6.61 5.38
N ILE A 184 -11.68 7.51 4.70
CA ILE A 184 -11.37 7.91 3.32
C ILE A 184 -9.98 8.54 3.24
N ASP A 185 -9.65 9.46 4.13
CA ASP A 185 -8.35 10.13 4.13
C ASP A 185 -7.21 9.13 4.41
N SER A 186 -7.46 8.12 5.23
CA SER A 186 -6.51 7.02 5.49
C SER A 186 -6.29 6.16 4.25
N LEU A 187 -7.38 5.77 3.56
CA LEU A 187 -7.30 4.98 2.34
C LEU A 187 -6.51 5.71 1.25
N LYS A 188 -6.73 7.02 1.07
CA LYS A 188 -5.96 7.85 0.13
C LYS A 188 -4.47 7.85 0.43
N LYS A 189 -4.09 7.88 1.70
CA LYS A 189 -2.67 7.83 2.08
C LYS A 189 -2.07 6.43 1.86
N ILE A 190 -2.81 5.37 2.17
CA ILE A 190 -2.38 4.00 1.85
C ILE A 190 -2.17 3.85 0.35
N GLU A 191 -3.11 4.35 -0.46
CA GLU A 191 -3.02 4.38 -1.92
C GLU A 191 -1.74 5.10 -2.39
N GLN A 192 -1.46 6.29 -1.84
CA GLN A 192 -0.22 7.02 -2.14
C GLN A 192 1.04 6.23 -1.78
N ILE A 193 1.07 5.55 -0.63
CA ILE A 193 2.24 4.77 -0.22
C ILE A 193 2.44 3.55 -1.12
N VAL A 194 1.36 2.84 -1.46
CA VAL A 194 1.40 1.69 -2.38
C VAL A 194 1.84 2.14 -3.78
N GLN A 195 1.29 3.23 -4.29
CA GLN A 195 1.68 3.80 -5.58
C GLN A 195 3.17 4.19 -5.57
N HIS A 196 3.62 4.88 -4.53
CA HIS A 196 5.03 5.24 -4.36
C HIS A 196 5.93 4.00 -4.31
N LEU A 197 5.51 2.94 -3.59
CA LEU A 197 6.27 1.70 -3.49
C LEU A 197 6.39 0.99 -4.85
N ILE A 198 5.30 0.89 -5.61
CA ILE A 198 5.28 0.28 -6.95
C ILE A 198 6.17 1.06 -7.90
N VAL A 199 6.03 2.39 -7.93
CA VAL A 199 6.81 3.27 -8.79
C VAL A 199 8.30 3.20 -8.42
N SER A 200 8.64 3.35 -7.14
CA SER A 200 10.03 3.27 -6.66
C SER A 200 10.67 1.91 -6.99
N THR A 201 9.96 0.81 -6.72
CA THR A 201 10.45 -0.54 -7.00
C THR A 201 10.61 -0.79 -8.51
N GLY A 202 9.63 -0.35 -9.32
CA GLY A 202 9.68 -0.48 -10.77
C GLY A 202 10.84 0.31 -11.39
N LEU A 203 11.05 1.56 -10.94
CA LEU A 203 12.17 2.38 -11.38
C LEU A 203 13.53 1.83 -10.93
N MET A 204 13.63 1.27 -9.72
CA MET A 204 14.85 0.60 -9.22
C MET A 204 15.25 -0.58 -10.12
N ILE A 205 14.28 -1.44 -10.46
CA ILE A 205 14.50 -2.61 -11.33
C ILE A 205 14.91 -2.15 -12.75
N GLN A 206 14.23 -1.14 -13.31
CA GLN A 206 14.51 -0.64 -14.66
C GLN A 206 15.88 0.05 -14.76
N THR A 207 16.22 0.93 -13.82
CA THR A 207 17.50 1.66 -13.81
C THR A 207 18.66 0.70 -13.70
N ARG A 208 18.51 -0.38 -12.91
CA ARG A 208 19.49 -1.46 -12.81
C ARG A 208 19.58 -2.31 -14.07
N ALA A 209 18.46 -2.62 -14.72
CA ALA A 209 18.45 -3.35 -16.00
C ALA A 209 19.12 -2.55 -17.13
N ALA A 210 18.95 -1.23 -17.14
CA ALA A 210 19.55 -0.33 -18.12
C ALA A 210 21.03 -0.02 -17.83
N ALA A 211 21.46 -0.02 -16.57
CA ALA A 211 22.82 0.30 -16.16
C ALA A 211 23.30 -0.61 -14.99
N PRO A 212 23.69 -1.86 -15.28
CA PRO A 212 24.08 -2.84 -14.25
C PRO A 212 25.40 -2.54 -13.54
N ASP A 213 26.23 -1.65 -14.10
CA ASP A 213 27.52 -1.25 -13.53
C ASP A 213 27.44 0.04 -12.67
N LYS A 214 26.28 0.70 -12.62
CA LYS A 214 26.08 1.89 -11.76
C LYS A 214 26.00 1.49 -10.29
N ASN A 215 26.54 2.36 -9.44
CA ASN A 215 26.51 2.13 -7.99
C ASN A 215 25.10 2.35 -7.43
N LEU A 216 24.74 1.63 -6.37
CA LEU A 216 23.37 1.63 -5.84
C LEU A 216 22.89 3.02 -5.38
N GLU A 217 23.80 3.83 -4.83
CA GLU A 217 23.52 5.19 -4.35
C GLU A 217 23.16 6.15 -5.50
N GLU A 218 23.80 6.00 -6.67
CA GLU A 218 23.50 6.79 -7.86
C GLU A 218 22.15 6.40 -8.47
N ILE A 219 21.81 5.11 -8.40
CA ILE A 219 20.50 4.60 -8.81
C ILE A 219 19.40 5.18 -7.90
N GLU A 220 19.61 5.19 -6.59
CA GLU A 220 18.66 5.77 -5.63
C GLU A 220 18.43 7.27 -5.86
N GLU A 221 19.48 8.06 -6.08
CA GLU A 221 19.31 9.49 -6.37
C GLU A 221 18.53 9.73 -7.66
N GLU A 222 18.79 8.93 -8.71
CA GLU A 222 18.08 9.00 -9.97
C GLU A 222 16.61 8.60 -9.82
N VAL A 223 16.34 7.51 -9.09
CA VAL A 223 14.98 7.04 -8.79
C VAL A 223 14.23 8.06 -7.95
N LYS A 224 14.82 8.60 -6.89
CA LYS A 224 14.20 9.60 -6.01
C LYS A 224 13.87 10.89 -6.77
N SER A 225 14.78 11.34 -7.65
CA SER A 225 14.56 12.50 -8.52
C SER A 225 13.35 12.28 -9.45
N ARG A 226 13.31 11.13 -10.14
CA ARG A 226 12.21 10.79 -11.06
C ARG A 226 10.89 10.59 -10.32
N THR A 227 10.90 9.88 -9.19
CA THR A 227 9.70 9.68 -8.34
C THR A 227 9.16 11.01 -7.82
N THR A 228 10.02 11.98 -7.48
CA THR A 228 9.58 13.32 -7.05
C THR A 228 8.99 14.15 -8.20
N GLN A 229 9.53 14.00 -9.42
CA GLN A 229 8.98 14.66 -10.62
C GLN A 229 7.62 14.09 -11.01
N LEU A 230 7.41 12.78 -10.82
CA LEU A 230 6.15 12.11 -11.10
C LEU A 230 5.08 12.40 -10.03
N ASN A 231 5.49 12.65 -8.79
CA ASN A 231 4.63 12.96 -7.65
C ASN A 231 4.57 14.47 -7.32
N GLY A 232 4.64 15.36 -8.33
CA GLY A 232 4.65 16.81 -8.15
C GLY A 232 3.47 17.38 -7.32
N PRO A 233 3.52 18.64 -6.85
CA PRO A 233 2.68 19.20 -5.77
C PRO A 233 1.21 19.49 -6.16
N SER A 234 0.74 18.94 -7.26
CA SER A 234 -0.66 19.04 -7.68
C SER A 234 -1.40 17.85 -7.09
N MET A 235 -2.48 18.09 -6.34
CA MET A 235 -3.38 17.04 -5.81
C MET A 235 -4.07 16.20 -6.89
N GLU A 236 -3.76 16.44 -8.17
CA GLU A 236 -4.04 15.55 -9.27
C GLU A 236 -2.70 14.92 -9.66
N THR A 237 -2.42 13.75 -9.09
CA THR A 237 -1.48 12.80 -9.70
C THR A 237 -1.97 12.62 -11.13
N ASP A 238 -1.19 13.08 -12.10
CA ASP A 238 -1.58 13.04 -13.50
C ASP A 238 -1.64 11.56 -13.90
N GLN A 239 -2.83 10.96 -13.80
CA GLN A 239 -3.11 9.54 -14.05
C GLN A 239 -2.48 9.11 -15.38
N GLN A 240 -2.42 10.03 -16.33
CA GLN A 240 -1.77 9.87 -17.62
C GLN A 240 -0.28 9.54 -17.53
N ASN A 241 0.48 10.15 -16.62
CA ASN A 241 1.92 9.86 -16.44
C ASN A 241 2.13 8.52 -15.73
N VAL A 242 1.21 8.13 -14.85
CA VAL A 242 1.21 6.81 -14.21
C VAL A 242 0.85 5.73 -15.24
N ASP A 243 -0.16 5.97 -16.07
CA ASP A 243 -0.59 5.07 -17.15
C ASP A 243 0.46 4.98 -18.28
N ASP A 244 1.16 6.07 -18.60
CA ASP A 244 2.28 6.07 -19.55
C ASP A 244 3.49 5.30 -19.00
N LEU A 245 3.71 5.37 -17.69
CA LEU A 245 4.68 4.51 -17.02
C LEU A 245 4.23 3.04 -17.05
N LEU A 246 3.01 2.74 -16.60
CA LEU A 246 2.46 1.38 -16.57
C LEU A 246 2.42 0.74 -17.97
N SER A 247 2.08 1.51 -19.01
CA SER A 247 2.10 1.05 -20.40
C SER A 247 3.52 0.86 -20.94
N GLN A 248 4.50 1.68 -20.53
CA GLN A 248 5.92 1.38 -20.76
C GLN A 248 6.39 0.12 -20.02
N PHE A 249 5.71 -0.27 -18.94
CA PHE A 249 5.95 -1.50 -18.17
C PHE A 249 5.14 -2.72 -18.67
N GLY A 250 4.28 -2.57 -19.69
CA GLY A 250 3.55 -3.68 -20.31
C GLY A 250 2.41 -4.27 -19.48
N LEU A 251 1.87 -3.49 -18.54
CA LEU A 251 0.62 -3.77 -17.80
C LEU A 251 -0.53 -2.91 -18.34
#